data_AF-A0AAC9IQD9-F1
#
_entry.id   AF-A0AAC9IQD9-F1
#
_cell.length_a   1.000
_cell.length_b   1.000
_cell.length_c   1.000
_cell.angle_alpha   90.00
_cell.angle_beta   90.00
_cell.angle_gamma   90.00
#
_symmetry.space_group_name_H-M   'P 1'
#
loop_
_entity.id
_entity.type
_entity.pdbx_description
1 polymer ?
#
loop_
_entity_poly.entity_id
_entity_poly.type
_entity_poly.pdbx_seq_one_letter_code
_entity_poly.pdbx_strand_id
1 'polypeptide(L)' 'MRGLVILMGGILLTACSQFPNTHPDATKNNPTQYRADMKDCAQNYPETSTGSYLKQRVSCMELKGWQ' A
#
# COMPACT_ATOMS: atom_id res chain seq x y z
N MET A 1 13.78 10.97 -43.20
CA MET A 1 12.71 10.58 -42.26
C MET A 1 12.84 9.10 -41.97
N ARG A 2 12.72 8.73 -40.68
CA ARG A 2 12.56 7.35 -40.15
C ARG A 2 13.87 6.55 -40.05
N GLY A 3 14.30 6.02 -38.92
CA GLY A 3 13.61 5.89 -37.64
C GLY A 3 14.64 5.79 -36.54
N LEU A 4 14.58 6.76 -35.64
CA LEU A 4 15.14 6.70 -34.30
C LEU A 4 14.43 5.55 -33.56
N VAL A 5 15.06 4.39 -33.44
CA VAL A 5 14.58 3.29 -32.59
C VAL A 5 15.73 2.80 -31.72
N ILE A 6 16.10 3.61 -30.73
CA ILE A 6 16.77 3.12 -29.52
C ILE A 6 16.09 3.83 -28.35
N LEU A 7 15.01 3.23 -27.85
CA LEU A 7 14.34 3.62 -26.61
C LEU A 7 13.96 2.33 -25.86
N MET A 8 14.98 1.50 -25.60
CA MET A 8 14.90 0.39 -24.64
C MET A 8 15.67 0.80 -23.39
N GLY A 9 14.98 0.88 -22.26
CA GLY A 9 15.63 0.99 -20.95
C GLY A 9 15.03 2.03 -20.01
N GLY A 10 13.72 1.97 -19.78
CA GLY A 10 13.08 2.74 -18.73
C GLY A 10 11.93 1.94 -18.16
N ILE A 11 12.22 0.78 -17.55
CA ILE A 11 11.22 -0.01 -16.84
C ILE A 11 10.72 0.83 -15.67
N LEU A 12 9.44 1.16 -15.74
CA LEU A 12 8.65 1.91 -14.79
C LEU A 12 8.84 1.37 -13.36
N LEU A 13 9.54 2.11 -12.50
CA LEU A 13 9.60 1.90 -11.04
C LEU A 13 8.30 2.36 -10.33
N THR A 14 7.14 2.19 -10.97
CA THR A 14 5.86 2.69 -10.44
C THR A 14 5.18 1.63 -9.57
N ALA A 15 5.77 1.30 -8.42
CA ALA A 15 5.08 0.52 -7.39
C ALA A 15 5.64 0.77 -5.98
N CYS A 16 5.85 2.03 -5.59
CA CYS A 16 5.86 2.35 -4.16
C CYS A 16 4.42 2.29 -3.68
N SER A 17 3.96 1.12 -3.23
CA SER A 17 2.67 1.00 -2.54
C SER A 17 2.77 1.72 -1.20
N GLN A 18 2.24 2.94 -1.12
CA GLN A 18 2.14 3.66 0.14
C GLN A 18 0.99 3.07 0.96
N PHE A 19 1.16 3.02 2.28
CA PHE A 19 0.04 2.68 3.16
C PHE A 19 -1.04 3.77 3.05
N PRO A 20 -2.32 3.39 2.92
CA PRO A 20 -3.40 4.36 2.99
C PRO A 20 -3.38 5.05 4.36
N ASN A 21 -3.75 6.33 4.41
CA ASN A 21 -3.60 7.14 5.63
C ASN A 21 -4.78 8.09 5.88
N THR A 22 -5.80 8.06 5.04
CA THR A 22 -7.05 8.79 5.20
C THR A 22 -8.22 7.83 5.30
N HIS A 23 -9.29 8.25 5.98
CA HIS A 23 -10.53 7.48 6.04
C HIS A 23 -11.70 8.42 5.69
N PRO A 24 -12.63 8.01 4.81
CA PRO A 24 -13.75 8.87 4.39
C PRO A 24 -14.74 9.14 5.53
N ASP A 25 -14.92 8.19 6.44
CA ASP A 25 -15.64 8.39 7.70
C ASP A 25 -14.79 9.24 8.67
N ALA A 26 -15.24 10.48 8.92
CA ALA A 26 -14.57 11.43 9.80
C ALA A 26 -14.43 10.95 11.25
N THR A 27 -15.31 10.06 11.71
CA THR A 27 -15.22 9.49 13.07
C THR A 27 -14.06 8.49 13.19
N LYS A 28 -13.66 7.88 12.07
CA LYS A 28 -12.56 6.91 11.98
C LYS A 28 -11.26 7.52 11.49
N ASN A 29 -11.29 8.68 10.83
CA ASN A 29 -10.11 9.38 10.32
C ASN A 29 -9.30 10.05 11.44
N ASN A 30 -8.76 9.25 12.34
CA ASN A 30 -7.98 9.71 13.47
C ASN A 30 -6.81 8.74 13.78
N PRO A 31 -5.75 9.21 14.46
CA PRO A 31 -4.56 8.40 14.73
C PRO A 31 -4.82 7.16 15.61
N THR A 32 -5.80 7.22 16.50
CA THR A 32 -6.12 6.11 17.41
C THR A 32 -6.69 4.93 16.63
N GLN A 33 -7.70 5.20 15.78
CA GLN A 33 -8.30 4.18 14.92
C GLN A 33 -7.29 3.65 13.90
N TYR A 34 -6.52 4.54 13.27
CA TYR A 34 -5.46 4.16 12.33
C TYR A 34 -4.48 3.14 12.92
N ARG A 35 -3.98 3.41 14.13
CA ARG A 35 -3.04 2.52 14.82
C ARG A 35 -3.66 1.20 15.22
N ALA A 36 -4.92 1.21 15.66
CA ALA A 36 -5.66 0.00 16.00
C ALA A 36 -5.81 -0.91 14.76
N ASP A 37 -6.20 -0.35 13.63
CA ASP A 37 -6.37 -1.08 12.38
C ASP A 37 -5.05 -1.56 11.79
N MET A 38 -3.99 -0.74 11.82
CA MET A 38 -2.65 -1.17 11.42
C MET A 38 -2.15 -2.34 12.26
N LYS A 39 -2.38 -2.31 13.59
CA LYS A 39 -1.99 -3.38 14.50
C LYS A 39 -2.75 -4.67 14.19
N ASP A 40 -4.06 -4.59 14.02
CA ASP A 40 -4.90 -5.72 13.62
C ASP A 40 -4.44 -6.33 12.30
N CYS A 41 -4.19 -5.51 11.27
CA CYS A 41 -3.65 -5.98 9.99
C CYS A 41 -2.27 -6.62 10.14
N ALA A 42 -1.40 -6.09 11.01
CA ALA A 42 -0.08 -6.67 11.25
C ALA A 42 -0.15 -8.04 11.97
N GLN A 43 -1.14 -8.24 12.83
CA GLN A 43 -1.37 -9.52 13.52
C GLN A 43 -1.93 -10.59 12.56
N ASN A 44 -2.82 -10.20 11.65
CA ASN A 44 -3.38 -11.12 10.65
C ASN A 44 -2.39 -11.46 9.53
N TYR A 45 -1.47 -10.54 9.21
CA TYR A 45 -0.44 -10.71 8.18
C TYR A 45 0.95 -10.53 8.80
N PRO A 46 1.45 -11.54 9.54
CA PRO A 46 2.76 -11.49 10.19
C PRO A 46 3.88 -11.36 9.16
N GLU A 47 5.02 -10.86 9.63
CA GLU A 47 6.19 -10.71 8.78
C GLU A 47 6.69 -12.06 8.25
N THR A 48 7.02 -12.09 6.97
CA THR A 48 7.56 -13.26 6.25
C THR A 48 8.85 -12.88 5.53
N SER A 49 9.67 -13.88 5.22
CA SER A 49 10.96 -13.67 4.53
C SER A 49 10.84 -13.07 3.13
N THR A 50 9.65 -13.09 2.52
CA THR A 50 9.42 -12.67 1.14
C THR A 50 8.86 -11.25 1.01
N GLY A 51 8.62 -10.53 2.12
CA GLY A 51 8.11 -9.14 2.11
C GLY A 51 6.67 -8.98 1.60
N SER A 52 6.05 -10.04 1.09
CA SER A 52 4.68 -10.07 0.58
C SER A 52 3.63 -9.66 1.61
N TYR A 53 3.93 -9.83 2.90
CA TYR A 53 3.10 -9.40 4.00
C TYR A 53 2.80 -7.90 3.98
N LEU A 54 3.70 -7.06 3.45
CA LEU A 54 3.48 -5.61 3.35
C LEU A 54 2.30 -5.30 2.44
N LYS A 55 2.24 -5.93 1.26
CA LYS A 55 1.13 -5.79 0.33
C LYS A 55 -0.19 -6.27 0.94
N GLN A 56 -0.14 -7.36 1.69
CA GLN A 56 -1.32 -7.89 2.39
C GLN A 56 -1.82 -6.92 3.48
N ARG A 57 -0.92 -6.28 4.22
CA ARG A 57 -1.27 -5.25 5.22
C ARG A 57 -1.87 -4.00 4.57
N VAL A 58 -1.34 -3.56 3.44
CA VAL A 58 -1.93 -2.46 2.65
C VAL A 58 -3.36 -2.83 2.23
N SER A 59 -3.56 -4.00 1.61
CA SER A 59 -4.90 -4.46 1.22
C SER A 59 -5.86 -4.63 2.41
N CYS A 60 -5.36 -5.04 3.58
CA CYS A 60 -6.16 -5.10 4.80
C CYS A 60 -6.66 -3.72 5.25
N MET A 61 -5.81 -2.70 5.16
CA MET A 61 -6.22 -1.32 5.49
C MET A 61 -7.26 -0.80 4.49
N GLU A 62 -7.09 -1.09 3.19
CA GLU A 62 -8.06 -0.75 2.14
C GLU A 62 -9.43 -1.40 2.41
N LEU A 63 -9.46 -2.68 2.80
CA LEU A 63 -10.68 -3.40 3.17
C LEU A 63 -11.38 -2.80 4.40
N LYS A 64 -10.62 -2.16 5.29
CA LYS A 64 -11.15 -1.44 6.45
C LYS A 64 -11.65 -0.03 6.10
N GLY A 65 -11.47 0.41 4.85
CA GLY A 65 -11.94 1.69 4.33
C GLY A 65 -10.88 2.79 4.29
N TRP A 66 -9.61 2.48 4.57
CA TRP A 66 -8.52 3.46 4.48
C TRP A 66 -8.08 3.68 3.02
N GLN A 67 -7.71 4.93 2.69
CA GLN A 67 -7.24 5.38 1.37
C GLN A 67 -5.93 6.18 1.46
#